data_AF-A0A942TNM8-F1
#
_entry.id   AF-A0A942TNM8-F1
#
_cell.length_a   1.000
_cell.length_b   1.000
_cell.length_c   1.000
_cell.angle_alpha   90.00
_cell.angle_beta   90.00
_cell.angle_gamma   90.00
#
_symmetry.space_group_name_H-M   'P 1'
#
loop_
_entity.id
_entity.type
_entity.pdbx_description
1 polymer ?
#
loop_
_entity_poly.entity_id
_entity_poly.type
_entity_poly.pdbx_seq_one_letter_code
_entity_poly.pdbx_strand_id
1 'polypeptide(L)'
;MKKIVIVSLYIMMLLSGCRTSDPNMVDLEEVLSAFKEQNLLLEVTKVPTKNIFGMKLNRVRPDSYKLDDKLLLIYMYTSIKEREKALQDFRNKTATFNLVSFTYYEVKNVLIFYVHGLDLSKKVAIDEKIQKVVGELNEQR
;
A
#
# COMPACT_ATOMS: atom_id res chain seq x y z
N MET A 1 -51.12 5.87 -2.37
CA MET A 1 -50.08 6.78 -2.92
C MET A 1 -49.19 7.43 -1.86
N LYS A 2 -49.69 7.89 -0.69
CA LYS A 2 -48.85 8.46 0.40
C LYS A 2 -47.80 7.52 1.01
N LYS A 3 -48.05 6.20 1.07
CA LYS A 3 -47.12 5.22 1.66
C LYS A 3 -45.91 4.89 0.75
N ILE A 4 -46.05 5.02 -0.58
CA ILE A 4 -44.97 4.75 -1.55
C ILE A 4 -43.94 5.89 -1.54
N VAL A 5 -44.38 7.13 -1.31
CA VAL A 5 -43.49 8.30 -1.20
C VAL A 5 -42.56 8.21 0.02
N ILE A 6 -43.04 7.62 1.13
CA ILE A 6 -42.24 7.47 2.36
C ILE A 6 -41.14 6.40 2.19
N VAL A 7 -41.43 5.32 1.46
CA VAL A 7 -40.44 4.25 1.18
C VAL A 7 -39.35 4.73 0.22
N SER A 8 -39.72 5.55 -0.77
CA SER A 8 -38.76 6.19 -1.69
C SER A 8 -37.78 7.12 -0.98
N LEU A 9 -38.25 7.88 0.03
CA LEU A 9 -37.43 8.83 0.78
C LEU A 9 -36.37 8.13 1.67
N TYR A 10 -36.65 6.92 2.17
CA TYR A 10 -35.70 6.13 2.94
C TYR A 10 -34.57 5.51 2.09
N ILE A 11 -34.84 5.21 0.81
CA ILE A 11 -33.86 4.62 -0.10
C ILE A 11 -32.79 5.66 -0.52
N MET A 12 -33.15 6.94 -0.58
CA MET A 12 -32.21 8.02 -0.89
C MET A 12 -31.17 8.28 0.22
N MET A 13 -31.50 8.02 1.49
CA MET A 13 -30.56 8.19 2.61
C MET A 13 -29.47 7.10 2.67
N LEU A 14 -29.64 5.98 1.98
CA LEU A 14 -28.65 4.89 1.97
C LEU A 14 -27.54 5.09 0.91
N LEU A 15 -27.69 6.08 0.01
CA LEU A 15 -26.74 6.35 -1.07
C LEU A 15 -25.70 7.42 -0.72
N SER A 16 -25.88 8.16 0.38
CA SER A 16 -24.87 9.10 0.92
C SER A 16 -23.79 8.40 1.76
N GLY A 17 -23.42 7.18 1.37
CA GLY A 17 -22.12 6.59 1.73
C GLY A 17 -21.01 7.17 0.85
N CYS A 18 -20.96 8.51 0.72
CA CYS A 18 -19.82 9.15 0.07
C CYS A 18 -18.60 8.85 0.94
N ARG A 19 -17.67 8.06 0.39
CA ARG A 19 -16.31 7.97 0.89
C ARG A 19 -15.78 9.39 0.96
N THR A 20 -15.68 9.94 2.16
CA THR A 20 -14.79 11.06 2.43
C THR A 20 -13.39 10.50 2.24
N SER A 21 -12.88 10.54 1.01
CA SER A 21 -11.46 10.37 0.77
C SER A 21 -10.81 11.52 1.53
N ASP A 22 -10.20 11.19 2.66
CA ASP A 22 -9.48 12.17 3.46
C ASP A 22 -8.48 12.84 2.51
N PRO A 23 -8.52 14.17 2.37
CA PRO A 23 -7.59 14.89 1.55
C PRO A 23 -6.18 14.81 2.12
N ASN A 24 -5.85 13.94 3.08
CA ASN A 24 -4.47 13.56 3.44
C ASN A 24 -4.11 12.12 3.05
N MET A 25 -4.98 11.37 2.38
CA MET A 25 -4.68 10.02 1.87
C MET A 25 -4.07 10.04 0.48
N VAL A 26 -3.09 9.16 0.29
CA VAL A 26 -2.45 8.88 -0.99
C VAL A 26 -3.23 7.79 -1.70
N ASP A 27 -3.48 7.96 -3.00
CA ASP A 27 -4.01 6.91 -3.86
C ASP A 27 -2.90 6.12 -4.58
N LEU A 28 -3.26 5.01 -5.22
CA LEU A 28 -2.26 4.17 -5.88
C LEU A 28 -1.60 4.88 -7.08
N GLU A 29 -2.33 5.73 -7.81
CA GLU A 29 -1.82 6.44 -8.98
C GLU A 29 -0.77 7.49 -8.58
N GLU A 30 -0.99 8.20 -7.47
CA GLU A 30 -0.02 9.11 -6.83
C GLU A 30 1.27 8.34 -6.48
N VAL A 31 1.16 7.16 -5.85
CA VAL A 31 2.34 6.32 -5.56
C VAL A 31 3.08 5.93 -6.84
N LEU A 32 2.38 5.38 -7.83
CA LEU A 32 2.99 4.94 -9.08
C LEU A 32 3.66 6.09 -9.84
N SER A 33 3.06 7.28 -9.80
CA SER A 33 3.60 8.48 -10.42
C SER A 33 4.89 8.94 -9.72
N ALA A 34 4.92 8.97 -8.38
CA ALA A 34 6.10 9.33 -7.62
C ALA A 34 7.28 8.35 -7.87
N PHE A 35 7.01 7.04 -7.99
CA PHE A 35 8.05 6.08 -8.43
C PHE A 35 8.59 6.42 -9.83
N LYS A 36 7.70 6.73 -10.76
CA LYS A 36 8.09 7.09 -12.14
C LYS A 36 8.92 8.37 -12.18
N GLU A 37 8.60 9.39 -11.40
CA GLU A 37 9.34 10.66 -11.30
C GLU A 37 10.78 10.43 -10.79
N GLN A 38 10.97 9.46 -9.89
CA GLN A 38 12.30 9.02 -9.43
C GLN A 38 13.02 8.07 -10.42
N ASN A 39 12.50 7.91 -11.64
CA ASN A 39 12.99 6.97 -12.65
C ASN A 39 13.03 5.52 -12.15
N LEU A 40 12.10 5.15 -11.26
CA LEU A 40 11.90 3.78 -10.79
C LEU A 40 10.73 3.16 -11.57
N LEU A 41 11.06 2.31 -12.55
CA LEU A 41 10.04 1.62 -13.35
C LEU A 41 9.50 0.43 -12.57
N LEU A 42 8.18 0.45 -12.31
CA LEU A 42 7.46 -0.63 -11.67
C LEU A 42 6.76 -1.49 -12.71
N GLU A 43 7.10 -2.78 -12.74
CA GLU A 43 6.44 -3.75 -13.62
C GLU A 43 5.42 -4.56 -12.82
N VAL A 44 4.17 -4.64 -13.29
CA VAL A 44 3.15 -5.45 -12.62
C VAL A 44 3.59 -6.91 -12.58
N THR A 45 3.53 -7.53 -11.41
CA THR A 45 3.85 -8.95 -11.23
C THR A 45 2.82 -9.64 -10.35
N LYS A 46 2.75 -10.97 -10.46
CA LYS A 46 2.02 -11.79 -9.48
C LYS A 46 2.98 -12.23 -8.39
N VAL A 47 2.51 -12.18 -7.15
CA VAL A 47 3.26 -12.80 -6.05
C VAL A 47 3.09 -14.31 -6.13
N PRO A 48 4.18 -15.09 -6.12
CA PRO A 48 4.09 -16.54 -6.05
C PRO A 48 3.28 -16.97 -4.82
N THR A 49 2.35 -17.90 -4.99
CA THR A 49 1.40 -18.37 -3.95
C THR A 49 2.06 -18.93 -2.68
N LYS A 50 3.36 -19.24 -2.72
CA LYS A 50 4.14 -19.74 -1.58
C LYS A 50 4.98 -18.67 -0.87
N ASN A 51 4.92 -17.41 -1.32
CA ASN A 51 5.68 -16.35 -0.69
C ASN A 51 4.95 -15.82 0.56
N ILE A 52 5.67 -15.67 1.66
CA ILE A 52 5.18 -15.08 2.92
C ILE A 52 4.84 -13.60 2.68
N PHE A 53 5.63 -12.97 1.81
CA PHE A 53 5.35 -11.67 1.20
C PHE A 53 4.17 -11.84 0.23
N GLY A 54 3.18 -10.94 0.26
CA GLY A 54 1.92 -11.06 -0.51
C GLY A 54 0.70 -11.49 0.30
N MET A 55 0.89 -11.82 1.58
CA MET A 55 -0.23 -12.15 2.46
C MET A 55 -1.12 -10.94 2.74
N LYS A 56 -2.37 -11.21 3.16
CA LYS A 56 -3.26 -10.16 3.63
C LYS A 56 -2.76 -9.59 4.96
N LEU A 57 -2.62 -8.27 5.03
CA LEU A 57 -2.26 -7.53 6.24
C LEU A 57 -3.40 -6.58 6.61
N ASN A 58 -3.93 -6.75 7.82
CA ASN A 58 -5.14 -6.05 8.27
C ASN A 58 -6.26 -6.11 7.20
N ARG A 59 -6.50 -7.31 6.65
CA ARG A 59 -7.50 -7.65 5.61
C ARG A 59 -7.23 -7.11 4.20
N VAL A 60 -6.19 -6.31 3.99
CA VAL A 60 -5.82 -5.76 2.67
C VAL A 60 -4.80 -6.65 1.96
N ARG A 61 -4.97 -6.89 0.65
CA ARG A 61 -3.96 -7.51 -0.22
C ARG A 61 -3.08 -6.44 -0.84
N PRO A 62 -1.78 -6.70 -1.06
CA PRO A 62 -0.93 -5.75 -1.75
C PRO A 62 -1.14 -5.79 -3.26
N ASP A 63 -0.94 -4.64 -3.89
CA ASP A 63 -0.55 -4.55 -5.28
C ASP A 63 0.93 -4.90 -5.40
N SER A 64 1.29 -5.63 -6.45
CA SER A 64 2.57 -6.32 -6.53
C SER A 64 3.31 -5.97 -7.80
N TYR A 65 4.56 -5.56 -7.62
CA TYR A 65 5.41 -5.04 -8.68
C TYR A 65 6.81 -5.67 -8.63
N LYS A 66 7.51 -5.60 -9.74
CA LYS A 66 8.97 -5.74 -9.78
C LYS A 66 9.59 -4.36 -9.89
N LEU A 67 10.66 -4.17 -9.13
CA LEU A 67 11.56 -3.03 -9.22
C LEU A 67 12.98 -3.58 -9.24
N ASP A 68 13.72 -3.36 -10.33
CA ASP A 68 15.09 -3.89 -10.53
C ASP A 68 15.19 -5.40 -10.23
N ASP A 69 14.29 -6.19 -10.83
CA ASP A 69 14.14 -7.64 -10.64
C ASP A 69 13.80 -8.11 -9.21
N LYS A 70 13.58 -7.20 -8.27
CA LYS A 70 13.17 -7.51 -6.89
C LYS A 70 11.69 -7.25 -6.68
N LEU A 71 11.09 -7.98 -5.73
CA LEU A 71 9.67 -7.85 -5.42
C LEU A 71 9.41 -6.58 -4.61
N LEU A 72 8.44 -5.79 -5.06
CA LEU A 72 7.91 -4.62 -4.37
C LEU A 72 6.40 -4.81 -4.14
N LEU A 73 5.95 -4.59 -2.91
CA LEU A 73 4.56 -4.74 -2.51
C LEU A 73 4.03 -3.40 -1.99
N ILE A 74 2.88 -2.97 -2.47
CA ILE A 74 2.23 -1.73 -2.06
C ILE A 74 0.89 -2.09 -1.43
N TYR A 75 0.71 -1.74 -0.16
CA TYR A 75 -0.56 -1.89 0.54
C TYR A 75 -1.22 -0.53 0.71
N MET A 76 -2.45 -0.40 0.19
CA MET A 76 -3.27 0.81 0.30
C MET A 76 -4.33 0.66 1.39
N TYR A 77 -4.29 1.49 2.42
CA TYR A 77 -5.26 1.48 3.51
C TYR A 77 -6.22 2.67 3.46
N THR A 78 -7.29 2.60 4.24
CA THR A 78 -8.24 3.71 4.38
C THR A 78 -7.87 4.67 5.52
N SER A 79 -6.73 4.48 6.19
CA SER A 79 -6.18 5.42 7.19
C SER A 79 -4.76 5.06 7.62
N ILE A 80 -4.07 6.03 8.22
CA ILE A 80 -2.77 5.83 8.90
C ILE A 80 -2.89 4.74 9.98
N LYS A 81 -3.96 4.78 10.78
CA LYS A 81 -4.19 3.80 11.86
C LYS A 81 -4.37 2.37 11.32
N GLU A 82 -4.99 2.20 10.16
CA GLU A 82 -5.11 0.88 9.52
C GLU A 82 -3.77 0.37 8.97
N ARG A 83 -2.95 1.26 8.43
CA ARG A 83 -1.58 0.98 7.98
C ARG A 83 -0.68 0.55 9.16
N GLU A 84 -0.76 1.25 10.29
CA GLU A 84 -0.03 0.87 11.52
C GLU A 84 -0.46 -0.50 12.05
N LYS A 85 -1.78 -0.77 12.09
CA LYS A 85 -2.31 -2.09 12.45
C LYS A 85 -1.80 -3.17 11.49
N ALA A 86 -1.67 -2.87 10.20
CA ALA A 86 -1.13 -3.79 9.23
C ALA A 86 0.35 -4.12 9.44
N LEU A 87 1.16 -3.12 9.82
CA LEU A 87 2.56 -3.35 10.18
C LEU A 87 2.66 -4.25 11.42
N GLN A 88 1.81 -4.02 12.43
CA GLN A 88 1.76 -4.89 13.60
C GLN A 88 1.30 -6.31 13.23
N ASP A 89 0.29 -6.44 12.36
CA ASP A 89 -0.18 -7.73 11.85
C ASP A 89 0.92 -8.48 11.09
N PHE A 90 1.72 -7.77 10.27
CA PHE A 90 2.90 -8.34 9.62
C PHE A 90 3.89 -8.88 10.66
N ARG A 91 4.31 -8.05 11.62
CA ARG A 91 5.24 -8.45 12.69
C ARG A 91 4.76 -9.68 13.45
N ASN A 92 3.47 -9.73 13.81
CA ASN A 92 2.87 -10.86 14.51
C ASN A 92 2.88 -12.13 13.65
N LYS A 93 2.47 -12.02 12.39
CA LYS A 93 2.40 -13.15 11.46
C LYS A 93 3.77 -13.68 11.08
N THR A 94 4.79 -12.84 11.06
CA THR A 94 6.14 -13.24 10.67
C THR A 94 7.09 -13.49 11.84
N ALA A 95 6.63 -13.38 13.09
CA ALA A 95 7.48 -13.48 14.28
C ALA A 95 8.29 -14.78 14.35
N THR A 96 7.76 -15.87 13.82
CA THR A 96 8.39 -17.20 13.81
C THR A 96 8.97 -17.59 12.45
N PHE A 97 8.89 -16.72 11.45
CA PHE A 97 9.32 -17.02 10.09
C PHE A 97 10.77 -16.59 9.86
N ASN A 98 11.53 -17.44 9.16
CA ASN A 98 12.83 -17.05 8.63
C ASN A 98 12.64 -16.24 7.34
N LEU A 99 12.48 -14.92 7.48
CA LEU A 99 12.23 -14.03 6.36
C LEU A 99 13.50 -13.75 5.56
N VAL A 100 13.37 -13.71 4.23
CA VAL A 100 14.40 -13.09 3.39
C VAL A 100 14.49 -11.60 3.68
N SER A 101 15.65 -10.98 3.45
CA SER A 101 15.87 -9.57 3.77
C SER A 101 14.94 -8.65 2.98
N PHE A 102 14.36 -7.68 3.69
CA PHE A 102 13.44 -6.69 3.16
C PHE A 102 13.65 -5.35 3.86
N THR A 103 13.21 -4.28 3.20
CA THR A 103 13.03 -2.96 3.82
C THR A 103 11.55 -2.59 3.67
N TYR A 104 10.99 -1.86 4.63
CA TYR A 104 9.64 -1.36 4.55
C TYR A 104 9.62 0.16 4.69
N TYR A 105 8.63 0.80 4.08
CA TYR A 105 8.45 2.24 4.07
C TYR A 105 7.00 2.59 4.38
N GLU A 106 6.82 3.72 5.04
CA GLU A 106 5.56 4.14 5.63
C GLU A 106 5.28 5.58 5.19
N VAL A 107 4.15 5.82 4.51
CA VAL A 107 3.70 7.17 4.17
C VAL A 107 2.18 7.26 4.21
N LYS A 108 1.63 8.17 5.03
CA LYS A 108 0.18 8.36 5.17
C LYS A 108 -0.57 7.02 5.36
N ASN A 109 -1.38 6.59 4.39
CA ASN A 109 -2.15 5.34 4.39
C ASN A 109 -1.47 4.19 3.61
N VAL A 110 -0.21 4.33 3.20
CA VAL A 110 0.51 3.39 2.34
C VAL A 110 1.64 2.70 3.10
N LEU A 111 1.71 1.37 2.99
CA LEU A 111 2.82 0.55 3.48
C LEU A 111 3.48 -0.15 2.29
N ILE A 112 4.78 0.09 2.10
CA ILE A 112 5.56 -0.46 1.00
C ILE A 112 6.56 -1.47 1.55
N PHE A 113 6.68 -2.65 0.94
CA PHE A 113 7.77 -3.58 1.20
C PHE A 113 8.63 -3.77 -0.04
N TYR A 114 9.95 -3.68 0.11
CA TYR A 114 10.93 -3.99 -0.91
C TYR A 114 11.77 -5.19 -0.48
N VAL A 115 11.63 -6.31 -1.19
CA VAL A 115 12.25 -7.59 -0.85
C VAL A 115 13.54 -7.78 -1.67
N HIS A 116 14.67 -7.37 -1.10
CA HIS A 116 15.96 -7.31 -1.80
C HIS A 116 16.83 -8.56 -1.60
N GLY A 117 16.55 -9.39 -0.58
CA GLY A 117 17.41 -10.53 -0.23
C GLY A 117 18.83 -10.08 0.14
N LEU A 118 19.82 -10.94 -0.13
CA LEU A 118 21.24 -10.70 0.23
C LEU A 118 21.99 -9.75 -0.72
N ASP A 119 21.34 -9.27 -1.77
CA ASP A 119 21.96 -8.36 -2.74
C ASP A 119 22.01 -6.94 -2.19
N LEU A 120 23.07 -6.65 -1.42
CA LEU A 120 23.31 -5.35 -0.81
C LEU A 120 23.89 -4.34 -1.80
N SER A 121 24.41 -4.80 -2.95
CA SER A 121 25.16 -3.98 -3.90
C SER A 121 24.32 -2.84 -4.48
N LYS A 122 23.03 -3.09 -4.69
CA LYS A 122 22.06 -2.10 -5.19
C LYS A 122 21.10 -1.58 -4.12
N LYS A 123 21.13 -2.16 -2.91
CA LYS A 123 20.19 -1.82 -1.84
C LYS A 123 20.25 -0.34 -1.49
N VAL A 124 21.45 0.21 -1.28
CA VAL A 124 21.61 1.60 -0.81
C VAL A 124 21.04 2.59 -1.83
N ALA A 125 21.40 2.45 -3.11
CA ALA A 125 20.93 3.35 -4.16
C ALA A 125 19.42 3.28 -4.38
N ILE A 126 18.82 2.09 -4.28
CA ILE A 126 17.35 1.93 -4.40
C ILE A 126 16.65 2.45 -3.15
N ASP A 127 17.18 2.18 -1.96
CA ASP A 127 16.64 2.66 -0.68
C ASP A 127 16.54 4.19 -0.66
N GLU A 128 17.62 4.89 -1.04
CA GLU A 128 17.62 6.35 -1.15
C GLU A 128 16.56 6.88 -2.12
N LYS A 129 16.35 6.21 -3.27
CA LYS A 129 15.33 6.61 -4.24
C LYS A 129 13.91 6.35 -3.71
N ILE A 130 13.65 5.22 -3.05
CA ILE A 130 12.34 4.95 -2.45
C ILE A 130 12.06 5.92 -1.29
N GLN A 131 13.07 6.31 -0.51
CA GLN A 131 12.92 7.35 0.51
C GLN A 131 12.53 8.71 -0.09
N LYS A 132 13.07 9.06 -1.27
CA LYS A 132 12.63 10.27 -2.00
C LYS A 132 11.18 10.17 -2.44
N VAL A 133 10.76 9.04 -3.00
CA VAL A 133 9.34 8.78 -3.32
C VAL A 133 8.45 9.01 -2.09
N VAL A 134 8.84 8.44 -0.95
CA VAL A 134 8.11 8.59 0.32
C VAL A 134 8.07 10.03 0.79
N GLY A 135 9.18 10.76 0.65
CA GLY A 135 9.26 12.19 0.96
C GLY A 135 8.30 13.02 0.10
N GLU A 136 8.32 12.83 -1.21
CA GLU A 136 7.44 13.51 -2.17
C GLU A 136 5.96 13.26 -1.87
N LEU A 137 5.60 12.01 -1.58
CA LEU A 137 4.23 11.65 -1.20
C LEU A 137 3.79 12.28 0.12
N ASN A 138 4.74 12.59 1.00
CA ASN A 138 4.47 13.26 2.28
C ASN A 138 4.32 14.78 2.11
N GLU A 139 5.10 15.38 1.20
CA GLU A 139 5.14 16.82 0.92
C GLU A 139 4.06 17.30 -0.07
N GLN A 140 3.53 16.42 -0.92
CA GLN A 140 2.33 16.69 -1.70
C GLN A 140 1.14 16.86 -0.73
N ARG A 141 0.95 18.09 -0.22
CA ARG A 141 -0.31 18.80 0.13
C ARG A 141 -0.06 20.01 1.03
#